data_AF-A0A482XLR3-F1
#
_entry.id   AF-A0A482XLR3-F1
#
_cell.length_a   1.000
_cell.length_b   1.000
_cell.length_c   1.000
_cell.angle_alpha   90.00
_cell.angle_beta   90.00
_cell.angle_gamma   90.00
#
_symmetry.space_group_name_H-M   'P 1'
#
loop_
_entity.id
_entity.type
_entity.pdbx_description
1 polymer ?
#
loop_
_entity_poly.entity_id
_entity_poly.type
_entity_poly.pdbx_seq_one_letter_code
_entity_poly.pdbx_strand_id
1 'polypeptide(L)'
;MCAEKYLSNNKSALFSVEDDVDDDEFLRRPNNTSRGYNQPTSSGSYQQMEGRRLELLQQQKETEQRSVEATQRSLSLLRNSEQIGIATAEELMKQREQLERTDKRLDDINVMLRASHRHIEGIKSVFGSFKNYLSGKKDTHPTPEKSFTSETDRTPTSLSQTLSASASASKFTQDDHPGMRIRGLGGDDELRNRPENPRQVIDENLDEMVNSLSRLKGLARGL
;
A
#
# COMPACT_ATOMS: atom_id res chain seq x y z
N MET A 1 -32.67 42.88 -2.73
CA MET A 1 -31.92 41.90 -1.90
C MET A 1 -32.21 40.53 -2.49
N CYS A 2 -31.20 39.90 -3.08
CA CYS A 2 -31.31 38.63 -3.79
C CYS A 2 -30.62 37.50 -3.01
N ALA A 3 -31.16 36.30 -3.23
CA ALA A 3 -30.53 34.98 -3.16
C ALA A 3 -30.56 34.22 -1.82
N GLU A 4 -31.52 33.29 -1.73
CA GLU A 4 -31.25 31.95 -1.22
C GLU A 4 -31.43 30.98 -2.39
N LYS A 5 -30.32 30.48 -2.95
CA LYS A 5 -30.30 29.39 -3.92
C LYS A 5 -29.82 28.15 -3.19
N TYR A 6 -30.72 27.19 -3.00
CA TYR A 6 -30.33 25.83 -2.61
C TYR A 6 -29.56 25.19 -3.77
N LEU A 7 -28.28 24.90 -3.54
CA LEU A 7 -27.49 24.01 -4.38
C LEU A 7 -27.77 22.57 -3.95
N SER A 8 -28.42 21.80 -4.82
CA SER A 8 -28.27 20.34 -4.85
C SER A 8 -28.38 19.85 -6.29
N ASN A 9 -27.35 20.10 -7.10
CA ASN A 9 -27.21 19.39 -8.37
C ASN A 9 -26.24 18.22 -8.16
N ASN A 10 -26.79 17.11 -7.68
CA ASN A 10 -26.10 15.82 -7.67
C ASN A 10 -26.89 14.87 -8.56
N LYS A 11 -26.59 14.86 -9.86
CA LYS A 11 -26.90 13.77 -10.77
C LYS A 11 -25.80 13.65 -11.83
N SER A 12 -24.69 13.06 -11.41
CA SER A 12 -23.87 12.20 -12.27
C SER A 12 -24.74 11.03 -12.75
N ALA A 13 -25.37 11.18 -13.91
CA ALA A 13 -26.16 10.13 -14.56
C ALA A 13 -25.31 9.32 -15.56
N LEU A 14 -24.20 8.75 -15.07
CA LEU A 14 -23.43 7.73 -15.81
C LEU A 14 -24.02 6.31 -15.60
N PHE A 15 -25.08 6.20 -14.79
CA PHE A 15 -25.81 4.96 -14.48
C PHE A 15 -27.32 5.20 -14.30
N SER A 16 -27.98 5.92 -15.20
CA SER A 16 -29.45 5.83 -15.29
C SER A 16 -29.79 4.70 -16.25
N VAL A 17 -30.32 3.60 -15.70
CA VAL A 17 -30.95 2.47 -16.39
C VAL A 17 -32.34 2.88 -16.93
N GLU A 18 -32.44 4.10 -17.43
CA GLU A 18 -33.70 4.77 -17.83
C GLU A 18 -33.47 5.55 -19.13
N ASP A 19 -32.70 4.99 -20.06
CA ASP A 19 -32.75 5.41 -21.46
C ASP A 19 -33.97 4.76 -22.13
N ASP A 20 -35.14 4.99 -21.52
CA ASP A 20 -36.41 4.86 -22.22
C ASP A 20 -36.40 6.01 -23.23
N VAL A 21 -36.12 5.66 -24.49
CA VAL A 21 -36.19 6.58 -25.62
C VAL A 21 -37.62 7.12 -25.65
N ASP A 22 -37.83 8.35 -25.17
CA ASP A 22 -39.14 8.96 -25.01
C ASP A 22 -39.91 8.96 -26.34
N ASP A 23 -40.85 8.03 -26.47
CA ASP A 23 -41.61 7.74 -27.70
C ASP A 23 -42.26 9.02 -28.25
N ASP A 24 -42.66 9.91 -27.33
CA ASP A 24 -43.29 11.19 -27.62
C ASP A 24 -42.32 12.21 -28.23
N GLU A 25 -41.02 12.14 -27.91
CA GLU A 25 -39.99 12.96 -28.55
C GLU A 25 -39.67 12.45 -29.95
N PHE A 26 -39.70 11.12 -30.15
CA PHE A 26 -39.54 10.51 -31.47
C PHE A 26 -40.70 10.86 -32.42
N LEU A 27 -41.95 10.84 -31.92
CA LEU A 27 -43.15 11.20 -32.70
C LEU A 27 -43.34 12.70 -32.91
N ARG A 28 -42.76 13.55 -32.04
CA ARG A 28 -42.78 15.02 -32.20
C ARG A 28 -41.74 15.54 -33.18
N ARG A 29 -40.78 14.72 -33.61
CA ARG A 29 -39.88 15.10 -34.69
C ARG A 29 -40.69 15.23 -35.97
N PRO A 30 -40.70 16.40 -36.64
CA PRO A 30 -41.46 16.57 -37.86
C PRO A 30 -40.94 15.58 -38.91
N ASN A 31 -41.79 14.62 -39.28
CA ASN A 31 -41.59 13.71 -40.39
C ASN A 31 -41.34 14.53 -41.66
N ASN A 32 -40.08 14.70 -42.03
CA ASN A 32 -39.66 15.36 -43.26
C ASN A 32 -39.86 14.41 -44.46
N THR A 33 -41.03 13.80 -44.59
CA THR A 33 -41.34 12.75 -45.59
C THR A 33 -42.13 13.29 -46.78
N SER A 34 -42.26 14.61 -46.93
CA SER A 34 -42.95 15.19 -48.10
C SER A 34 -42.42 16.55 -48.51
N ARG A 35 -41.11 16.68 -48.77
CA ARG A 35 -40.57 17.75 -49.63
C ARG A 35 -39.33 17.27 -50.39
N GLY A 36 -39.53 17.03 -51.68
CA GLY A 36 -38.48 17.09 -52.70
C GLY A 36 -37.44 15.98 -52.65
N TYR A 37 -37.47 15.11 -53.67
CA TYR A 37 -36.30 14.38 -54.16
C TYR A 37 -35.21 15.39 -54.57
N ASN A 38 -34.44 15.90 -53.60
CA ASN A 38 -33.10 16.41 -53.82
C ASN A 38 -32.16 15.37 -53.23
N GLN A 39 -31.82 14.41 -54.08
CA GLN A 39 -30.80 13.41 -53.82
C GLN A 39 -29.46 14.15 -53.70
N PRO A 40 -28.83 14.21 -52.50
CA PRO A 40 -27.46 14.69 -52.44
C PRO A 40 -26.63 13.66 -53.19
N THR A 41 -25.82 14.14 -54.13
CA THR A 41 -24.96 13.32 -54.94
C THR A 41 -24.06 12.48 -54.02
N SER A 42 -24.20 11.16 -54.14
CA SER A 42 -23.67 10.12 -53.26
C SER A 42 -22.13 10.00 -53.22
N SER A 43 -21.37 10.96 -53.77
CA SER A 43 -19.91 10.88 -53.87
C SER A 43 -19.19 11.51 -52.65
N GLY A 44 -19.71 12.62 -52.11
CA GLY A 44 -19.06 13.33 -50.99
C GLY A 44 -19.33 12.75 -49.59
N SER A 45 -20.44 12.02 -49.42
CA SER A 45 -20.84 11.49 -48.10
C SER A 45 -20.01 10.29 -47.64
N TYR A 46 -19.57 9.43 -48.56
CA TYR A 46 -18.66 8.31 -48.23
C TYR A 46 -17.28 8.80 -47.80
N GLN A 47 -16.73 9.82 -48.48
CA GLN A 47 -15.43 10.41 -48.11
C GLN A 47 -15.45 11.07 -46.72
N GLN A 48 -16.56 11.74 -46.36
CA GLN A 48 -16.71 12.33 -45.02
C GLN A 48 -16.89 11.26 -43.93
N MET A 49 -17.62 10.18 -44.22
CA MET A 49 -17.79 9.03 -43.32
C MET A 49 -16.47 8.27 -43.11
N GLU A 50 -15.68 8.08 -44.16
CA GLU A 50 -14.36 7.45 -44.08
C GLU A 50 -13.37 8.28 -43.25
N GLY A 51 -13.35 9.60 -43.41
CA GLY A 51 -12.54 10.50 -42.59
C GLY A 51 -12.91 10.41 -41.10
N ARG A 52 -14.21 10.41 -40.79
CA ARG A 52 -14.70 10.24 -39.40
C ARG A 52 -14.33 8.88 -38.81
N ARG A 53 -14.40 7.81 -39.61
CA ARG A 53 -13.99 6.47 -39.17
C ARG A 53 -12.49 6.40 -38.84
N LEU A 54 -11.65 7.03 -39.66
CA LEU A 54 -10.21 7.11 -39.42
C LEU A 54 -9.90 7.89 -38.14
N GLU A 55 -10.59 9.01 -37.90
CA GLU A 55 -10.45 9.79 -36.67
C GLU A 55 -10.82 8.97 -35.43
N LEU A 56 -11.94 8.25 -35.46
CA LEU A 56 -12.37 7.39 -34.35
C LEU A 56 -11.35 6.27 -34.05
N LEU A 57 -10.78 5.66 -35.08
CA LEU A 57 -9.73 4.64 -34.92
C LEU A 57 -8.45 5.24 -34.32
N GLN A 58 -8.10 6.47 -34.70
CA GLN A 58 -6.94 7.16 -34.14
C GLN A 58 -7.16 7.51 -32.68
N GLN A 59 -8.33 8.05 -32.32
CA GLN A 59 -8.71 8.33 -30.94
C GLN A 59 -8.72 7.08 -30.07
N GLN A 60 -9.22 5.95 -30.60
CA GLN A 60 -9.19 4.66 -29.90
C GLN A 60 -7.74 4.25 -29.59
N LYS A 61 -6.85 4.29 -30.59
CA LYS A 61 -5.44 3.92 -30.42
C LYS A 61 -4.73 4.81 -29.40
N GLU A 62 -4.97 6.12 -29.45
CA GLU A 62 -4.40 7.07 -28.49
C GLU A 62 -4.89 6.78 -27.06
N THR A 63 -6.18 6.50 -26.89
CA THR A 63 -6.77 6.19 -25.59
C THR A 63 -6.21 4.89 -25.01
N GLU A 64 -6.07 3.85 -25.84
CA GLU A 64 -5.45 2.58 -25.46
C GLU A 64 -3.99 2.77 -25.03
N GLN A 65 -3.20 3.51 -25.83
CA GLN A 65 -1.81 3.79 -25.51
C GLN A 65 -1.65 4.56 -24.20
N ARG A 66 -2.45 5.63 -24.01
CA ARG A 66 -2.46 6.40 -22.77
C ARG A 66 -2.84 5.55 -21.56
N SER A 67 -3.71 4.55 -21.75
CA SER A 67 -4.12 3.63 -20.70
C SER A 67 -2.99 2.66 -20.34
N VAL A 68 -2.29 2.10 -21.32
CA VAL A 68 -1.08 1.28 -21.09
C VAL A 68 -0.05 2.07 -20.29
N GLU A 69 0.30 3.28 -20.72
CA GLU A 69 1.28 4.13 -20.02
C GLU A 69 0.82 4.51 -18.60
N ALA A 70 -0.47 4.72 -18.39
CA ALA A 70 -1.03 5.00 -17.06
C ALA A 70 -0.91 3.79 -16.12
N THR A 71 -1.18 2.57 -16.63
CA THR A 71 -1.01 1.34 -15.85
C THR A 71 0.45 1.06 -15.50
N GLN A 72 1.37 1.24 -16.44
CA GLN A 72 2.80 1.06 -16.20
C GLN A 72 3.35 2.04 -15.15
N ARG A 73 2.95 3.32 -15.23
CA ARG A 73 3.33 4.32 -14.20
C ARG A 73 2.78 3.97 -12.83
N SER A 74 1.51 3.58 -12.76
CA SER A 74 0.88 3.17 -11.50
C SER A 74 1.57 1.95 -10.90
N LEU A 75 1.94 0.97 -11.73
CA LEU A 75 2.68 -0.22 -11.29
C LEU A 75 4.05 0.14 -10.72
N SER A 76 4.80 1.05 -11.36
CA SER A 76 6.09 1.53 -10.84
C SER A 76 5.93 2.21 -9.48
N LEU A 77 4.90 3.06 -9.32
CA LEU A 77 4.61 3.71 -8.03
C LEU A 77 4.25 2.70 -6.94
N LEU A 78 3.50 1.66 -7.27
CA LEU A 78 3.13 0.61 -6.32
C LEU A 78 4.35 -0.21 -5.87
N ARG A 79 5.24 -0.58 -6.81
CA ARG A 79 6.51 -1.26 -6.48
C ARG A 79 7.40 -0.41 -5.57
N ASN A 80 7.52 0.89 -5.86
CA ASN A 80 8.27 1.81 -4.99
C ASN A 80 7.63 1.94 -3.61
N SER A 81 6.29 2.00 -3.55
CA SER A 81 5.54 2.08 -2.29
C SER A 81 5.70 0.80 -1.45
N GLU A 82 5.72 -0.37 -2.10
CA GLU A 82 6.00 -1.66 -1.46
C GLU A 82 7.41 -1.68 -0.87
N GLN A 83 8.44 -1.26 -1.61
CA GLN A 83 9.81 -1.21 -1.12
C GLN A 83 9.95 -0.27 0.10
N ILE A 84 9.35 0.91 0.04
CA ILE A 84 9.34 1.85 1.17
C ILE A 84 8.58 1.26 2.36
N GLY A 85 7.45 0.60 2.11
CA GLY A 85 6.66 -0.06 3.14
C GLY A 85 7.43 -1.17 3.86
N ILE A 86 8.19 -1.99 3.12
CA ILE A 86 9.06 -3.04 3.69
C ILE A 86 10.15 -2.42 4.56
N ALA A 87 10.90 -1.45 4.04
CA ALA A 87 11.95 -0.78 4.79
C ALA A 87 11.42 -0.12 6.07
N THR A 88 10.21 0.46 6.00
CA THR A 88 9.52 1.04 7.16
C THR A 88 9.15 -0.04 8.18
N ALA A 89 8.63 -1.17 7.73
CA ALA A 89 8.29 -2.31 8.60
C ALA A 89 9.52 -2.87 9.33
N GLU A 90 10.64 -3.00 8.64
CA GLU A 90 11.90 -3.43 9.25
C GLU A 90 12.37 -2.47 10.35
N GLU A 91 12.24 -1.16 10.12
CA GLU A 91 12.63 -0.16 11.12
C GLU A 91 11.71 -0.18 12.34
N LEU A 92 10.39 -0.33 12.16
CA LEU A 92 9.47 -0.51 13.29
C LEU A 92 9.76 -1.78 14.09
N MET A 93 10.16 -2.87 13.43
CA MET A 93 10.59 -4.10 14.12
C MET A 93 11.83 -3.85 14.98
N LYS A 94 12.83 -3.10 14.49
CA LYS A 94 14.00 -2.70 15.29
C LYS A 94 13.61 -1.81 16.47
N GLN A 95 12.73 -0.84 16.26
CA GLN A 95 12.24 0.04 17.34
C GLN A 95 11.53 -0.77 18.43
N ARG A 96 10.69 -1.74 18.04
CA ARG A 96 10.05 -2.66 18.98
C ARG A 96 11.07 -3.45 19.81
N GLU A 97 12.13 -3.95 19.18
CA GLU A 97 13.19 -4.67 19.90
C GLU A 97 13.91 -3.75 20.91
N GLN A 98 14.15 -2.49 20.56
CA GLN A 98 14.73 -1.50 21.47
C GLN A 98 13.80 -1.20 22.66
N LEU A 99 12.49 -1.10 22.41
CA LEU A 99 11.49 -0.95 23.48
C LEU A 99 11.49 -2.17 24.40
N GLU A 100 11.56 -3.39 23.86
CA GLU A 100 11.63 -4.61 24.66
C GLU A 100 12.89 -4.66 25.54
N ARG A 101 14.05 -4.23 25.01
CA ARG A 101 15.27 -4.10 25.82
C ARG A 101 15.13 -3.05 26.92
N THR A 102 14.42 -1.96 26.64
CA THR A 102 14.19 -0.89 27.61
C THR A 102 13.25 -1.35 28.73
N ASP A 103 12.20 -2.09 28.38
CA ASP A 103 11.24 -2.68 29.33
C ASP A 103 11.95 -3.63 30.32
N LYS A 104 12.78 -4.54 29.80
CA LYS A 104 13.62 -5.43 30.64
C LYS A 104 14.54 -4.66 31.58
N ARG A 105 15.14 -3.56 31.11
CA ARG A 105 16.00 -2.71 31.96
C ARG A 105 15.19 -2.01 33.05
N LEU A 106 13.95 -1.61 32.79
CA LEU A 106 13.08 -1.02 33.81
C LEU A 106 12.69 -2.04 34.88
N ASP A 107 12.38 -3.27 34.48
CA ASP A 107 12.16 -4.38 35.41
C ASP A 107 13.40 -4.67 36.26
N ASP A 108 14.58 -4.72 35.63
CA ASP A 108 15.86 -4.90 36.34
C ASP A 108 16.09 -3.76 37.35
N ILE A 109 15.79 -2.51 36.98
CA ILE A 109 15.88 -1.36 37.91
C ILE A 109 14.95 -1.55 39.11
N ASN A 110 13.72 -2.02 38.90
CA ASN A 110 12.79 -2.27 40.00
C ASN A 110 13.30 -3.40 40.93
N VAL A 111 13.82 -4.49 40.36
CA VAL A 111 14.44 -5.58 41.12
C VAL A 111 15.67 -5.08 41.89
N MET A 112 16.57 -4.35 41.23
CA MET A 112 17.77 -3.77 41.84
C MET A 112 17.42 -2.78 42.96
N LEU A 113 16.35 -1.99 42.81
CA LEU A 113 15.92 -1.02 43.81
C LEU A 113 15.38 -1.72 45.06
N ARG A 114 14.58 -2.79 44.89
CA ARG A 114 14.13 -3.64 46.01
C ARG A 114 15.30 -4.36 46.69
N ALA A 115 16.25 -4.88 45.91
CA ALA A 115 17.46 -5.52 46.44
C ALA A 115 18.33 -4.51 47.20
N SER A 116 18.49 -3.29 46.67
CA SER A 116 19.23 -2.20 47.31
C SER A 116 18.56 -1.77 48.61
N HIS A 117 17.23 -1.68 48.65
CA HIS A 117 16.48 -1.40 49.89
C HIS A 117 16.77 -2.46 50.96
N ARG A 118 16.66 -3.74 50.61
CA ARG A 118 16.99 -4.86 51.51
C ARG A 118 18.45 -4.81 51.99
N HIS A 119 19.38 -4.42 51.12
CA HIS A 119 20.80 -4.33 51.48
C HIS A 119 21.08 -3.14 52.41
N ILE A 120 20.45 -1.99 52.17
CA ILE A 120 20.52 -0.82 53.06
C ILE A 120 19.90 -1.14 54.43
N GLU A 121 18.77 -1.85 54.48
CA GLU A 121 18.19 -2.36 55.72
C GLU A 121 19.11 -3.37 56.41
N GLY A 122 19.76 -4.25 55.64
CA GLY A 122 20.76 -5.19 56.13
C GLY A 122 21.98 -4.49 56.75
N ILE A 123 22.51 -3.43 56.12
CA ILE A 123 23.65 -2.64 56.64
C ILE A 123 23.26 -1.86 57.90
N LYS A 124 22.03 -1.31 57.96
CA LYS A 124 21.48 -0.75 59.21
C LYS A 124 21.38 -1.81 60.30
N SER A 125 20.98 -3.03 59.94
CA SER A 125 20.84 -4.16 60.85
C SER A 125 22.17 -4.68 61.38
N VAL A 126 23.26 -4.70 60.60
CA VAL A 126 24.58 -5.09 61.14
C VAL A 126 25.15 -4.04 62.10
N PHE A 127 24.98 -2.74 61.86
CA PHE A 127 25.38 -1.71 62.85
C PHE A 127 24.59 -1.79 64.16
N GLY A 128 23.31 -2.19 64.11
CA GLY A 128 22.50 -2.47 65.31
C GLY A 128 22.83 -3.82 65.96
N SER A 129 23.14 -4.85 65.17
CA SER A 129 23.47 -6.19 65.63
C SER A 129 24.85 -6.26 66.26
N PHE A 130 25.83 -5.44 65.85
CA PHE A 130 27.11 -5.33 66.58
C PHE A 130 26.91 -4.72 67.98
N LYS A 131 25.95 -3.80 68.16
CA LYS A 131 25.57 -3.29 69.49
C LYS A 131 24.84 -4.36 70.32
N ASN A 132 24.03 -5.21 69.69
CA ASN A 132 23.33 -6.31 70.36
C ASN A 132 24.25 -7.50 70.69
N TYR A 133 25.26 -7.77 69.85
CA TYR A 133 26.27 -8.80 70.06
C TYR A 133 27.27 -8.38 71.15
N LEU A 134 27.65 -7.09 71.21
CA LEU A 134 28.39 -6.53 72.35
C LEU A 134 27.54 -6.44 73.63
N SER A 135 26.21 -6.50 73.50
CA SER A 135 25.24 -6.50 74.61
C SER A 135 24.73 -7.90 75.01
N GLY A 136 25.26 -8.99 74.41
CA GLY A 136 25.17 -10.34 74.96
C GLY A 136 23.78 -11.01 74.97
N LYS A 137 22.99 -10.90 73.90
CA LYS A 137 21.78 -11.74 73.73
C LYS A 137 21.75 -12.41 72.36
N LYS A 138 21.81 -13.75 72.36
CA LYS A 138 21.75 -14.64 71.20
C LYS A 138 20.34 -14.64 70.61
N ASP A 139 20.18 -14.72 69.29
CA ASP A 139 19.32 -15.71 68.60
C ASP A 139 19.25 -15.53 67.06
N THR A 140 19.63 -16.60 66.35
CA THR A 140 19.08 -17.21 65.11
C THR A 140 19.16 -16.54 63.71
N HIS A 141 19.48 -17.40 62.73
CA HIS A 141 19.75 -17.27 61.28
C HIS A 141 18.48 -17.06 60.40
N PRO A 142 18.53 -16.52 59.14
CA PRO A 142 18.58 -17.39 57.95
C PRO A 142 19.32 -16.87 56.67
N THR A 143 19.77 -17.83 55.85
CA THR A 143 20.32 -17.81 54.47
C THR A 143 19.31 -17.44 53.37
N PRO A 144 19.75 -16.95 52.18
CA PRO A 144 18.95 -17.02 50.95
C PRO A 144 19.55 -17.93 49.86
N GLU A 145 18.73 -18.83 49.32
CA GLU A 145 18.97 -19.66 48.12
C GLU A 145 18.24 -19.11 46.87
N LYS A 146 18.76 -19.49 45.69
CA LYS A 146 18.13 -19.82 44.39
C LYS A 146 17.73 -18.76 43.34
N SER A 147 18.51 -18.81 42.25
CA SER A 147 18.21 -18.96 40.80
C SER A 147 16.79 -18.75 40.26
N PHE A 148 16.68 -17.99 39.16
CA PHE A 148 15.68 -18.21 38.09
C PHE A 148 16.28 -17.89 36.71
N THR A 149 16.37 -18.92 35.87
CA THR A 149 16.52 -18.83 34.41
C THR A 149 15.12 -18.85 33.80
N SER A 150 14.89 -18.07 32.74
CA SER A 150 13.68 -18.20 31.92
C SER A 150 14.06 -18.05 30.46
N GLU A 151 14.15 -19.20 29.79
CA GLU A 151 14.06 -19.34 28.35
C GLU A 151 12.64 -18.95 27.91
N THR A 152 12.51 -18.31 26.76
CA THR A 152 11.23 -18.19 26.07
C THR A 152 11.48 -18.43 24.60
N ASP A 153 11.10 -19.63 24.18
CA ASP A 153 10.86 -20.02 22.80
C ASP A 153 9.99 -18.97 22.10
N ARG A 154 10.49 -18.42 20.99
CA ARG A 154 9.70 -17.59 20.08
C ARG A 154 9.49 -18.34 18.78
N THR A 155 8.26 -18.81 18.60
CA THR A 155 7.72 -19.26 17.32
C THR A 155 7.88 -18.15 16.26
N PRO A 156 8.20 -18.49 15.00
CA PRO A 156 8.34 -17.50 13.94
C PRO A 156 7.01 -16.77 13.71
N THR A 157 7.07 -15.44 13.78
CA THR A 157 5.91 -14.57 13.60
C THR A 157 5.60 -14.48 12.10
N SER A 158 4.31 -14.40 11.74
CA SER A 158 3.78 -14.26 10.36
C SER A 158 4.53 -13.27 9.45
N LEU A 159 5.22 -12.28 10.02
CA LEU A 159 6.04 -11.29 9.31
C LEU A 159 7.31 -11.88 8.68
N SER A 160 7.95 -12.84 9.35
CA SER A 160 9.14 -13.52 8.80
C SER A 160 8.79 -14.30 7.54
N GLN A 161 7.58 -14.89 7.51
CA GLN A 161 7.08 -15.63 6.36
C GLN A 161 6.76 -14.72 5.17
N THR A 162 6.22 -13.53 5.42
CA THR A 162 5.98 -12.52 4.36
C THR A 162 7.27 -11.92 3.82
N LEU A 163 8.27 -11.69 4.68
CA LEU A 163 9.59 -11.19 4.26
C LEU A 163 10.35 -12.21 3.42
N SER A 164 10.32 -13.49 3.79
CA SER A 164 10.93 -14.56 2.99
C SER A 164 10.24 -14.74 1.62
N ALA A 165 8.92 -14.61 1.55
CA ALA A 165 8.18 -14.66 0.28
C ALA A 165 8.50 -13.45 -0.63
N SER A 166 8.70 -12.27 -0.05
CA SER A 166 9.10 -11.05 -0.77
C SER A 166 10.53 -11.14 -1.33
N ALA A 167 11.46 -11.72 -0.58
CA ALA A 167 12.86 -11.87 -1.01
C ALA A 167 13.04 -12.86 -2.18
N SER A 168 12.16 -13.86 -2.30
CA SER A 168 12.16 -14.78 -3.44
C SER A 168 11.62 -14.15 -4.74
N ALA A 169 10.84 -13.07 -4.65
CA ALA A 169 10.26 -12.38 -5.81
C ALA A 169 11.18 -11.30 -6.40
N SER A 170 12.22 -10.87 -5.68
CA SER A 170 13.09 -9.75 -6.08
C SER A 170 14.27 -10.14 -7.00
N LYS A 171 14.28 -11.35 -7.55
CA LYS A 171 15.22 -11.73 -8.63
C LYS A 171 14.69 -11.24 -9.98
N PHE A 172 14.56 -9.93 -10.14
CA PHE A 172 14.34 -9.32 -11.46
C PHE A 172 15.60 -8.54 -11.85
N THR A 173 16.03 -8.79 -13.08
CA THR A 173 17.33 -8.43 -13.67
C THR A 173 17.64 -6.94 -13.56
N GLN A 174 18.93 -6.64 -13.41
CA GLN A 174 19.54 -5.32 -13.21
C GLN A 174 19.27 -4.31 -14.35
N ASP A 175 18.54 -4.71 -15.40
CA ASP A 175 18.35 -3.98 -16.65
C ASP A 175 17.06 -3.11 -16.70
N ASP A 176 16.15 -3.22 -15.73
CA ASP A 176 14.85 -2.51 -15.77
C ASP A 176 14.78 -1.32 -14.80
N HIS A 177 15.86 -0.52 -14.73
CA HIS A 177 15.94 0.64 -13.85
C HIS A 177 15.26 1.88 -14.48
N PRO A 178 14.35 2.57 -13.78
CA PRO A 178 13.56 3.68 -14.33
C PRO A 178 14.41 4.86 -14.84
N GLY A 179 15.59 5.08 -14.24
CA GLY A 179 16.54 6.09 -14.69
C GLY A 179 17.12 5.84 -16.09
N MET A 180 17.16 4.59 -16.56
CA MET A 180 17.60 4.24 -17.91
C MET A 180 16.53 4.58 -18.96
N ARG A 181 15.25 4.40 -18.61
CA ARG A 181 14.09 4.70 -19.48
C ARG A 181 13.90 6.19 -19.69
N ILE A 182 14.02 7.00 -18.63
CA ILE A 182 13.85 8.46 -18.69
C ILE A 182 14.92 9.12 -19.57
N ARG A 183 16.13 8.54 -19.65
CA ARG A 183 17.24 9.12 -20.42
C ARG A 183 17.28 8.70 -21.88
N GLY A 184 16.38 7.82 -22.33
CA GLY A 184 16.34 7.34 -23.72
C GLY A 184 17.58 6.57 -24.16
N LEU A 185 18.34 6.01 -23.21
CA LEU A 185 19.56 5.21 -23.46
C LEU A 185 19.30 3.70 -23.32
N GLY A 186 18.10 3.29 -22.91
CA GLY A 186 17.67 1.90 -22.89
C GLY A 186 17.01 1.54 -24.21
N GLY A 187 17.73 0.82 -25.07
CA GLY A 187 17.19 -0.07 -26.09
C GLY A 187 16.15 0.49 -27.06
N ASP A 188 16.54 0.52 -28.32
CA ASP A 188 15.77 0.34 -29.56
C ASP A 188 14.63 -0.73 -29.55
N ASP A 189 14.28 -1.31 -28.40
CA ASP A 189 13.22 -2.28 -28.17
C ASP A 189 11.82 -1.67 -28.00
N GLU A 190 11.69 -0.35 -27.78
CA GLU A 190 10.38 0.30 -27.62
C GLU A 190 9.54 0.27 -28.91
N LEU A 191 10.19 0.18 -30.08
CA LEU A 191 9.51 0.01 -31.36
C LEU A 191 9.21 -1.47 -31.69
N ARG A 192 9.87 -2.42 -31.01
CA ARG A 192 9.80 -3.86 -31.30
C ARG A 192 8.79 -4.60 -30.42
N ASN A 193 8.43 -4.05 -29.27
CA ASN A 193 7.42 -4.58 -28.35
C ASN A 193 6.14 -3.73 -28.32
N ARG A 194 5.61 -3.33 -29.48
CA ARG A 194 4.21 -2.91 -29.51
C ARG A 194 3.38 -4.17 -29.25
N PRO A 195 2.66 -4.28 -28.11
CA PRO A 195 1.85 -5.45 -27.87
C PRO A 195 0.84 -5.57 -29.00
N GLU A 196 0.74 -6.76 -29.59
CA GLU A 196 -0.27 -7.04 -30.61
C GLU A 196 -1.68 -6.73 -30.08
N ASN A 197 -1.86 -6.76 -28.75
CA ASN A 197 -3.11 -6.41 -28.06
C ASN A 197 -2.86 -5.48 -26.84
N PRO A 198 -3.06 -4.15 -26.95
CA PRO A 198 -2.86 -3.24 -25.82
C PRO A 198 -3.80 -3.53 -24.64
N ARG A 199 -4.99 -4.10 -24.91
CA ARG A 199 -5.94 -4.52 -23.87
C ARG A 199 -5.38 -5.61 -22.97
N GLN A 200 -4.73 -6.61 -23.55
CA GLN A 200 -4.16 -7.72 -22.79
C GLN A 200 -3.06 -7.23 -21.82
N VAL A 201 -2.21 -6.30 -22.28
CA VAL A 201 -1.18 -5.68 -21.42
C VAL A 201 -1.81 -4.86 -20.30
N ILE A 202 -2.91 -4.17 -20.57
CA ILE A 202 -3.66 -3.45 -19.52
C ILE A 202 -4.16 -4.44 -18.47
N ASP A 203 -4.76 -5.55 -18.88
CA ASP A 203 -5.30 -6.58 -17.97
C ASP A 203 -4.19 -7.22 -17.12
N GLU A 204 -3.06 -7.60 -17.75
CA GLU A 204 -1.89 -8.15 -17.05
C GLU A 204 -1.30 -7.15 -16.05
N ASN A 205 -1.17 -5.87 -16.43
CA ASN A 205 -0.70 -4.82 -15.53
C ASN A 205 -1.68 -4.60 -14.37
N LEU A 206 -3.00 -4.66 -14.62
CA LEU A 206 -4.02 -4.53 -13.59
C LEU A 206 -3.94 -5.66 -12.57
N ASP A 207 -3.76 -6.90 -13.02
CA ASP A 207 -3.56 -8.06 -12.14
C ASP A 207 -2.30 -7.89 -11.27
N GLU A 208 -1.19 -7.40 -11.83
CA GLU A 208 0.02 -7.13 -11.05
C GLU A 208 -0.20 -5.99 -10.03
N MET A 209 -0.95 -4.96 -10.40
CA MET A 209 -1.33 -3.88 -9.49
C MET A 209 -2.20 -4.39 -8.34
N VAL A 210 -3.16 -5.29 -8.60
CA VAL A 210 -3.97 -5.91 -7.54
C VAL A 210 -3.09 -6.71 -6.57
N ASN A 211 -2.13 -7.46 -7.08
CA ASN A 211 -1.20 -8.24 -6.27
C ASN A 211 -0.30 -7.34 -5.40
N SER A 212 0.27 -6.27 -5.96
CA SER A 212 1.09 -5.30 -5.23
C SER A 212 0.28 -4.53 -4.19
N LEU A 213 -0.97 -4.13 -4.50
CA LEU A 213 -1.89 -3.54 -3.54
C LEU A 213 -2.23 -4.48 -2.38
N SER A 214 -2.41 -5.78 -2.65
CA SER A 214 -2.65 -6.79 -1.61
C SER A 214 -1.46 -6.91 -0.66
N ARG A 215 -0.23 -6.94 -1.19
CA ARG A 215 1.00 -6.94 -0.40
C ARG A 215 1.16 -5.67 0.43
N LEU A 216 0.96 -4.50 -0.19
CA LEU A 216 1.02 -3.21 0.47
C LEU A 216 -0.04 -3.09 1.59
N LYS A 217 -1.26 -3.60 1.35
CA LYS A 217 -2.31 -3.71 2.36
C LYS A 217 -1.93 -4.65 3.50
N GLY A 218 -1.26 -5.76 3.19
CA GLY A 218 -0.71 -6.68 4.18
C GLY A 218 0.30 -5.99 5.10
N LEU A 219 1.26 -5.27 4.51
CA LEU A 219 2.23 -4.45 5.25
C LEU A 219 1.51 -3.40 6.11
N ALA A 220 0.59 -2.64 5.53
CA ALA A 220 -0.15 -1.59 6.25
C ALA A 220 -1.01 -2.10 7.41
N ARG A 221 -1.46 -3.36 7.39
CA ARG A 221 -2.17 -4.00 8.52
C ARG A 221 -1.24 -4.61 9.56
N GLY A 222 -0.02 -4.96 9.16
CA GLY A 222 0.98 -5.56 10.04
C GLY A 222 1.82 -4.54 10.81
N LEU A 223 1.88 -3.31 10.32
CA LEU A 223 2.37 -2.12 11.03
C LEU A 223 1.36 -1.66 12.08
#